data_AF-A0A535ICW2-F1
#
_entry.id   AF-A0A535ICW2-F1
#
_cell.length_a   1.000
_cell.length_b   1.000
_cell.length_c   1.000
_cell.angle_alpha   90.00
_cell.angle_beta   90.00
_cell.angle_gamma   90.00
#
_symmetry.space_group_name_H-M   'P 1'
#
loop_
_entity.id
_entity.type
_entity.pdbx_description
1 polymer ?
#
loop_
_entity_poly.entity_id
_entity_poly.type
_entity_poly.pdbx_seq_one_letter_code
_entity_poly.pdbx_strand_id
1 'polypeptide(L)'
;MSDRSFVRFGGLAGILLAITSWAAVGAYYTVAKTGTDIVGVQIFQFLYALIALWAMFGIAAVYWVVRAQGEAWSFFATLVGVIAAFGTMTSSLFQIASARALLTLPIDPARVVPPSVGATDPLAVSTFALTGLWFLVANILLFRAGFPRLLVVLGFVAVADLFAGFVASLGEQTQLATYAGIIAGAVGGPLYWLWLGVMLRRRA
;
A
#
# COMPACT_ATOMS: atom_id res chain seq x y z
N MET A 1 28.63 5.18 -1.68
CA MET A 1 27.32 4.50 -1.62
C MET A 1 27.36 3.28 -2.52
N SER A 2 26.71 2.16 -2.14
CA SER A 2 26.72 0.91 -2.94
C SER A 2 25.30 0.39 -3.22
N ASP A 3 25.14 -0.36 -4.31
CA ASP A 3 23.86 -1.01 -4.65
C ASP A 3 23.34 -1.89 -3.50
N ARG A 4 24.25 -2.59 -2.81
CA ARG A 4 23.93 -3.39 -1.61
C ARG A 4 23.34 -2.54 -0.49
N SER A 5 23.94 -1.38 -0.20
CA SER A 5 23.39 -0.48 0.82
C SER A 5 21.98 0.02 0.48
N PHE A 6 21.68 0.24 -0.81
CA PHE A 6 20.34 0.64 -1.25
C PHE A 6 19.33 -0.50 -1.09
N VAL A 7 19.67 -1.72 -1.51
CA VAL A 7 18.79 -2.89 -1.34
C VAL A 7 18.52 -3.20 0.13
N ARG A 8 19.52 -3.05 1.01
CA ARG A 8 19.33 -3.16 2.47
C ARG A 8 18.34 -2.11 2.99
N PHE A 9 18.44 -0.88 2.51
CA PHE A 9 17.52 0.19 2.91
C PHE A 9 16.10 -0.09 2.42
N GLY A 10 15.89 -0.51 1.17
CA GLY A 10 14.56 -0.89 0.70
C GLY A 10 13.99 -2.10 1.44
N GLY A 11 14.85 -3.03 1.89
CA GLY A 11 14.44 -4.10 2.78
C GLY A 11 14.00 -3.62 4.17
N LEU A 12 14.68 -2.61 4.75
CA LEU A 12 14.22 -1.93 5.96
C LEU A 12 12.88 -1.22 5.72
N ALA A 13 12.73 -0.53 4.58
CA ALA A 13 11.48 0.13 4.22
C ALA A 13 10.31 -0.87 4.14
N GLY A 14 10.50 -2.06 3.57
CA GLY A 14 9.48 -3.12 3.57
C GLY A 14 9.06 -3.57 4.98
N ILE A 15 10.02 -3.64 5.93
CA ILE A 15 9.72 -3.96 7.33
C ILE A 15 8.94 -2.81 7.99
N LEU A 16 9.37 -1.57 7.78
CA LEU A 16 8.68 -0.39 8.32
C LEU A 16 7.29 -0.23 7.73
N LEU A 17 7.09 -0.57 6.46
CA LEU A 17 5.79 -0.63 5.80
C LEU A 17 4.86 -1.57 6.54
N ALA A 18 5.29 -2.80 6.80
CA ALA A 18 4.47 -3.80 7.50
C ALA A 18 4.05 -3.33 8.90
N ILE A 19 5.01 -2.81 9.68
CA ILE A 19 4.74 -2.27 11.03
C ILE A 19 3.76 -1.10 10.97
N THR A 20 3.99 -0.16 10.04
CA THR A 20 3.13 1.02 9.85
C THR A 20 1.72 0.60 9.43
N SER A 21 1.59 -0.45 8.61
CA SER A 21 0.31 -1.00 8.19
C SER A 21 -0.50 -1.58 9.35
N TRP A 22 0.14 -2.34 10.24
CA TRP A 22 -0.54 -2.80 11.46
C TRP A 22 -0.92 -1.66 12.39
N ALA A 23 -0.06 -0.64 12.54
CA ALA A 23 -0.40 0.56 13.29
C ALA A 23 -1.59 1.31 12.67
N ALA A 24 -1.66 1.41 11.33
CA ALA A 24 -2.77 2.02 10.61
C ALA A 24 -4.08 1.25 10.84
N VAL A 25 -4.05 -0.08 10.78
CA VAL A 25 -5.20 -0.93 11.09
C VAL A 25 -5.66 -0.72 12.54
N GLY A 26 -4.71 -0.67 13.48
CA GLY A 26 -5.00 -0.34 14.88
C GLY A 26 -5.73 1.01 15.00
N ALA A 27 -5.16 2.07 14.42
CA ALA A 27 -5.75 3.41 14.41
C ALA A 27 -7.13 3.44 13.74
N TYR A 28 -7.31 2.69 12.66
CA TYR A 28 -8.61 2.58 11.99
C TYR A 28 -9.67 2.05 12.94
N TYR A 29 -9.44 0.90 13.56
CA TYR A 29 -10.44 0.25 14.40
C TYR A 29 -10.65 0.88 15.78
N THR A 30 -9.67 1.63 16.30
CA THR A 30 -9.79 2.26 17.62
C THR A 30 -10.35 3.68 17.56
N VAL A 31 -9.97 4.49 16.56
CA VAL A 31 -10.27 5.92 16.54
C VAL A 31 -10.84 6.43 15.23
N ALA A 32 -10.48 5.87 14.06
CA ALA A 32 -10.88 6.48 12.78
C ALA A 32 -12.19 5.92 12.19
N LYS A 33 -12.57 4.67 12.49
CA LYS A 33 -13.64 3.94 11.77
C LYS A 33 -14.98 4.66 11.75
N THR A 34 -15.35 5.34 12.83
CA THR A 34 -16.63 6.08 12.92
C THR A 34 -16.60 7.40 12.17
N GLY A 35 -15.41 7.93 11.86
CA GLY A 35 -15.23 9.24 11.24
C GLY A 35 -15.57 10.44 12.14
N THR A 36 -15.99 10.20 13.40
CA THR A 36 -16.35 11.25 14.36
C THR A 36 -15.13 11.84 15.06
N ASP A 37 -14.06 11.05 15.23
CA ASP A 37 -12.79 11.55 15.72
C ASP A 37 -11.92 12.01 14.56
N ILE A 38 -11.95 13.32 14.31
CA ILE A 38 -11.22 13.97 13.22
C ILE A 38 -9.70 13.82 13.39
N VAL A 39 -9.20 13.75 14.63
CA VAL A 39 -7.77 13.52 14.90
C VAL A 39 -7.42 12.05 14.61
N GLY A 40 -8.27 11.12 15.03
CA GLY A 40 -8.16 9.70 14.69
C GLY A 40 -8.09 9.45 13.18
N VAL A 41 -8.95 10.12 12.40
CA VAL A 41 -8.92 10.07 10.92
C VAL A 41 -7.59 10.60 10.36
N GLN A 42 -7.08 11.72 10.88
CA GLN A 42 -5.78 12.26 10.46
C GLN A 42 -4.61 11.31 10.77
N ILE A 43 -4.62 10.67 11.95
CA ILE A 43 -3.60 9.69 12.32
C ILE A 43 -3.63 8.50 11.37
N PHE A 44 -4.82 7.94 11.12
CA PHE A 44 -4.97 6.83 10.17
C PHE A 44 -4.45 7.20 8.78
N GLN A 45 -4.85 8.37 8.27
CA GLN A 45 -4.43 8.83 6.94
C GLN A 45 -2.93 9.13 6.86
N PHE A 46 -2.34 9.66 7.93
CA PHE A 46 -0.89 9.86 7.98
C PHE A 46 -0.13 8.53 7.93
N LEU A 47 -0.59 7.53 8.68
CA LEU A 47 0.00 6.19 8.64
C LEU A 47 -0.16 5.56 7.26
N TYR A 48 -1.31 5.75 6.60
CA TYR A 48 -1.54 5.25 5.24
C TYR A 48 -0.64 5.93 4.19
N ALA A 49 -0.43 7.25 4.31
CA ALA A 49 0.56 7.97 3.50
C ALA A 49 1.98 7.44 3.72
N LEU A 50 2.32 7.13 4.97
CA LEU A 50 3.63 6.62 5.34
C LEU A 50 3.89 5.20 4.82
N ILE A 51 2.87 4.33 4.78
CA ILE A 51 2.93 3.01 4.09
C ILE A 51 3.34 3.20 2.64
N ALA A 52 2.68 4.13 1.93
CA ALA A 52 2.97 4.41 0.52
C ALA A 52 4.38 4.97 0.31
N LEU A 53 4.86 5.84 1.22
CA LEU A 53 6.24 6.32 1.22
C LEU A 53 7.25 5.17 1.34
N TRP A 54 7.04 4.27 2.30
CA TRP A 54 7.91 3.09 2.46
C TRP A 54 7.87 2.16 1.25
N ALA A 55 6.69 2.01 0.63
CA ALA A 55 6.51 1.18 -0.55
C ALA A 55 7.40 1.65 -1.70
N MET A 56 7.52 2.96 -1.94
CA MET A 56 8.37 3.50 -3.01
C MET A 56 9.83 3.02 -2.91
N PHE A 57 10.40 3.03 -1.69
CA PHE A 57 11.77 2.54 -1.47
C PHE A 57 11.87 1.02 -1.64
N GLY A 58 10.88 0.28 -1.16
CA GLY A 58 10.79 -1.17 -1.36
C GLY A 58 10.71 -1.56 -2.85
N ILE A 59 9.86 -0.86 -3.61
CA ILE A 59 9.67 -1.03 -5.06
C ILE A 59 10.99 -0.77 -5.81
N ALA A 60 11.66 0.33 -5.49
CA ALA A 60 12.95 0.64 -6.08
C ALA A 60 14.02 -0.41 -5.72
N ALA A 61 14.03 -0.97 -4.51
CA ALA A 61 14.96 -2.05 -4.17
C ALA A 61 14.63 -3.36 -4.91
N VAL A 62 13.35 -3.68 -5.12
CA VAL A 62 12.95 -4.84 -5.91
C VAL A 62 13.49 -4.75 -7.33
N TYR A 63 13.42 -3.58 -7.97
CA TYR A 63 14.02 -3.34 -9.30
C TYR A 63 15.47 -3.82 -9.37
N TRP A 64 16.31 -3.39 -8.44
CA TRP A 64 17.74 -3.73 -8.44
C TRP A 64 17.99 -5.23 -8.33
N VAL A 65 17.13 -5.95 -7.60
CA VAL A 65 17.28 -7.38 -7.38
C VAL A 65 16.77 -8.20 -8.55
N VAL A 66 15.73 -7.73 -9.27
CA VAL A 66 15.08 -8.53 -10.32
C VAL A 66 15.39 -8.08 -11.75
N ARG A 67 16.04 -6.91 -11.95
CA ARG A 67 16.36 -6.37 -13.29
C ARG A 67 17.09 -7.34 -14.21
N ALA A 68 17.94 -8.21 -13.67
CA ALA A 68 18.66 -9.22 -14.45
C ALA A 68 17.73 -10.28 -15.10
N GLN A 69 16.50 -10.42 -14.61
CA GLN A 69 15.49 -11.36 -15.16
C GLN A 69 14.64 -10.75 -16.28
N GLY A 70 14.77 -9.45 -16.53
CA GLY A 70 13.98 -8.71 -17.50
C GLY A 70 13.96 -7.23 -17.16
N GLU A 71 14.90 -6.47 -17.70
CA GLU A 71 15.12 -5.06 -17.34
C GLU A 71 13.91 -4.19 -17.67
N ALA A 72 13.37 -4.30 -18.89
CA ALA A 72 12.20 -3.52 -19.33
C ALA A 72 10.97 -3.77 -18.44
N TRP A 73 10.68 -5.03 -18.11
CA TRP A 73 9.57 -5.38 -17.21
C TRP A 73 9.80 -4.95 -15.77
N SER A 74 11.06 -4.98 -15.31
CA SER A 74 11.42 -4.50 -13.97
C SER A 74 11.26 -2.98 -13.87
N PHE A 75 11.69 -2.25 -14.91
CA PHE A 75 11.51 -0.81 -15.01
C PHE A 75 10.03 -0.43 -15.09
N PHE A 76 9.26 -1.12 -15.94
CA PHE A 76 7.81 -0.95 -16.03
C PHE A 76 7.13 -1.15 -14.67
N ALA A 77 7.43 -2.26 -13.97
CA ALA A 77 6.90 -2.50 -12.64
C ALA A 77 7.26 -1.35 -11.69
N THR A 78 8.50 -0.88 -11.71
CA THR A 78 8.94 0.25 -10.88
C THR A 78 8.11 1.50 -11.12
N LEU A 79 7.89 1.88 -12.39
CA LEU A 79 7.05 3.03 -12.74
C LEU A 79 5.62 2.86 -12.23
N VAL A 80 4.99 1.74 -12.53
CA VAL A 80 3.60 1.44 -12.12
C VAL A 80 3.47 1.49 -10.59
N GLY A 81 4.39 0.84 -9.87
CA GLY A 81 4.37 0.80 -8.42
C GLY A 81 4.60 2.17 -7.79
N VAL A 82 5.54 2.97 -8.32
CA VAL A 82 5.79 4.33 -7.82
C VAL A 82 4.59 5.24 -8.07
N ILE A 83 3.93 5.15 -9.24
CA ILE A 83 2.70 5.91 -9.52
C ILE A 83 1.59 5.49 -8.55
N ALA A 84 1.40 4.18 -8.31
CA ALA A 84 0.41 3.68 -7.36
C ALA A 84 0.65 4.20 -5.94
N ALA A 85 1.89 4.11 -5.47
CA ALA A 85 2.30 4.60 -4.15
C ALA A 85 2.13 6.13 -4.05
N PHE A 86 2.54 6.88 -5.07
CA PHE A 86 2.39 8.32 -5.11
C PHE A 86 0.91 8.75 -5.09
N GLY A 87 0.05 8.07 -5.86
CA GLY A 87 -1.40 8.29 -5.84
C GLY A 87 -2.01 8.01 -4.47
N THR A 88 -1.62 6.90 -3.84
CA THR A 88 -2.04 6.53 -2.48
C THR A 88 -1.62 7.58 -1.45
N MET A 89 -0.37 8.03 -1.51
CA MET A 89 0.17 9.04 -0.62
C MET A 89 -0.56 10.38 -0.80
N THR A 90 -0.77 10.81 -2.05
CA THR A 90 -1.46 12.07 -2.37
C THR A 90 -2.91 12.04 -1.91
N SER A 91 -3.64 10.93 -2.16
CA SER A 91 -5.00 10.72 -1.66
C SER A 91 -5.07 10.87 -0.13
N SER A 92 -4.11 10.24 0.56
CA SER A 92 -4.08 10.24 2.02
C SER A 92 -3.78 11.62 2.60
N LEU A 93 -2.80 12.33 2.04
CA LEU A 93 -2.46 13.70 2.44
C LEU A 93 -3.59 14.69 2.13
N PHE A 94 -4.29 14.51 1.01
CA PHE A 94 -5.47 15.31 0.68
C PHE A 94 -6.60 15.13 1.70
N GLN A 95 -6.83 13.90 2.17
CA GLN A 95 -7.80 13.65 3.24
C GLN A 95 -7.41 14.29 4.57
N ILE A 96 -6.12 14.32 4.91
CA ILE A 96 -5.64 15.07 6.09
C ILE A 96 -5.94 16.56 5.93
N ALA A 97 -5.61 17.15 4.78
CA ALA A 97 -5.86 18.57 4.52
C ALA A 97 -7.37 18.88 4.60
N SER A 98 -8.20 18.01 4.02
CA SER A 98 -9.66 18.13 4.07
C SER A 98 -10.19 18.03 5.51
N ALA A 99 -9.71 17.06 6.29
CA ALA A 99 -10.07 16.92 7.70
C ALA A 99 -9.67 18.15 8.54
N ARG A 100 -8.49 18.74 8.27
CA ARG A 100 -8.04 19.97 8.92
C ARG A 100 -8.87 21.19 8.55
N ALA A 101 -9.29 21.31 7.29
CA ALA A 101 -10.19 22.39 6.87
C ALA A 101 -11.53 22.32 7.63
N LEU A 102 -11.99 21.13 8.01
CA LEU A 102 -13.22 20.97 8.80
C LEU A 102 -13.07 21.33 10.28
N LEU A 103 -11.84 21.40 10.80
CA LEU A 103 -11.57 21.84 12.18
C LEU A 103 -11.68 23.36 12.36
N THR A 104 -11.69 24.14 11.27
CA THR A 104 -11.87 25.59 11.34
C THR A 104 -13.34 26.01 11.38
N LEU A 105 -14.25 25.08 11.10
CA LEU A 105 -15.69 25.28 11.19
C LEU A 105 -16.18 25.16 12.64
N PRO A 106 -17.34 25.76 12.99
CA PRO A 106 -17.95 25.56 14.31
C PRO A 106 -18.06 24.09 14.69
N ILE A 107 -17.90 23.79 15.98
CA ILE A 107 -18.00 22.43 16.52
C ILE A 107 -19.41 21.90 16.26
N ASP A 108 -19.47 20.81 15.51
CA ASP A 108 -20.71 20.09 15.20
C ASP A 108 -20.50 18.62 15.60
N PRO A 109 -21.15 18.15 16.68
CA PRO A 109 -21.01 16.77 17.16
C PRO A 109 -21.62 15.74 16.19
N ALA A 110 -22.41 16.15 15.19
CA ALA A 110 -22.93 15.28 14.15
C ALA A 110 -22.01 15.19 12.91
N ARG A 111 -20.92 15.96 12.86
CA ARG A 111 -19.99 15.96 11.72
C ARG A 111 -19.22 14.64 11.64
N VAL A 112 -19.31 14.00 10.48
CA VAL A 112 -18.56 12.79 10.16
C VAL A 112 -17.56 13.09 9.05
N VAL A 113 -16.29 12.76 9.27
CA VAL A 113 -15.24 12.78 8.26
C VAL A 113 -14.95 11.33 7.90
N PRO A 114 -15.36 10.86 6.71
CA PRO A 114 -15.11 9.48 6.34
C PRO A 114 -13.60 9.18 6.39
N PRO A 115 -13.19 8.06 7.00
CA PRO A 115 -11.78 7.74 7.18
C PRO A 115 -11.08 7.35 5.89
N SER A 116 -11.77 7.22 4.77
CA SER A 116 -11.20 7.04 3.44
C SER A 116 -12.08 7.73 2.40
N VAL A 117 -11.51 8.14 1.26
CA VAL A 117 -12.32 8.36 0.06
C VAL A 117 -13.03 7.06 -0.28
N GLY A 118 -14.30 7.13 -0.69
CA GLY A 118 -15.13 5.94 -0.91
C GLY A 118 -14.44 4.92 -1.81
N ALA A 119 -14.71 3.63 -1.63
CA ALA A 119 -14.02 2.59 -2.38
C ALA A 119 -14.23 2.68 -3.91
N THR A 120 -15.25 3.43 -4.33
CA THR A 120 -15.60 3.74 -5.73
C THR A 120 -14.95 5.02 -6.26
N ASP A 121 -14.18 5.73 -5.44
CA ASP A 121 -13.44 6.92 -5.87
C ASP A 121 -12.43 6.55 -6.97
N PRO A 122 -12.31 7.32 -8.07
CA PRO A 122 -11.41 7.01 -9.18
C PRO A 122 -9.93 6.84 -8.76
N LEU A 123 -9.50 7.59 -7.73
CA LEU A 123 -8.15 7.48 -7.19
C LEU A 123 -8.00 6.18 -6.38
N ALA A 124 -9.00 5.80 -5.59
CA ALA A 124 -8.99 4.52 -4.88
C ALA A 124 -9.00 3.33 -5.88
N VAL A 125 -9.89 3.38 -6.87
CA VAL A 125 -9.99 2.38 -7.95
C VAL A 125 -8.66 2.22 -8.69
N SER A 126 -8.02 3.33 -9.08
CA SER A 126 -6.74 3.29 -9.80
C SER A 126 -5.61 2.74 -8.94
N THR A 127 -5.57 3.03 -7.63
CA THR A 127 -4.55 2.46 -6.74
C THR A 127 -4.68 0.94 -6.58
N PHE A 128 -5.90 0.39 -6.54
CA PHE A 128 -6.10 -1.08 -6.57
C PHE A 128 -5.52 -1.69 -7.85
N ALA A 129 -5.87 -1.14 -9.01
CA ALA A 129 -5.41 -1.63 -10.31
C ALA A 129 -3.89 -1.58 -10.44
N LEU A 130 -3.28 -0.43 -10.15
CA LEU A 130 -1.85 -0.22 -10.33
C LEU A 130 -1.02 -1.00 -9.31
N THR A 131 -1.48 -1.09 -8.05
CA THR A 131 -0.81 -1.90 -7.03
C THR A 131 -0.89 -3.38 -7.39
N GLY A 132 -2.07 -3.86 -7.83
CA GLY A 132 -2.23 -5.24 -8.29
C GLY A 132 -1.35 -5.57 -9.49
N LEU A 133 -1.24 -4.65 -10.45
CA LEU A 133 -0.36 -4.79 -11.61
C LEU A 133 1.13 -4.82 -11.20
N TRP A 134 1.54 -4.00 -10.24
CA TRP A 134 2.88 -4.08 -9.66
C TRP A 134 3.14 -5.46 -9.05
N PHE A 135 2.23 -5.94 -8.19
CA PHE A 135 2.37 -7.25 -7.56
C PHE A 135 2.48 -8.36 -8.61
N LEU A 136 1.67 -8.31 -9.67
CA LEU A 136 1.69 -9.29 -10.76
C LEU A 136 3.07 -9.35 -11.42
N VAL A 137 3.56 -8.22 -11.93
CA VAL A 137 4.82 -8.18 -12.68
C VAL A 137 6.01 -8.46 -11.76
N ALA A 138 6.05 -7.85 -10.57
CA ALA A 138 7.12 -8.04 -9.61
C ALA A 138 7.22 -9.51 -9.17
N ASN A 139 6.10 -10.20 -8.91
CA ASN A 139 6.14 -11.60 -8.46
C ASN A 139 6.52 -12.58 -9.57
N ILE A 140 6.17 -12.31 -10.83
CA ILE A 140 6.69 -13.07 -11.97
C ILE A 140 8.22 -12.96 -12.03
N LEU A 141 8.76 -11.76 -11.83
CA LEU A 141 10.21 -11.53 -11.86
C LEU A 141 10.93 -12.10 -10.63
N LEU A 142 10.34 -11.98 -9.43
CA LEU A 142 10.86 -12.59 -8.20
C LEU A 142 10.88 -14.12 -8.29
N PHE A 143 9.88 -14.73 -8.92
CA PHE A 143 9.86 -16.16 -9.22
C PHE A 143 11.07 -16.57 -10.08
N ARG A 144 11.31 -15.83 -11.18
CA ARG A 144 12.46 -16.06 -12.06
C ARG A 144 13.80 -15.82 -11.34
N ALA A 145 13.85 -14.86 -10.42
CA ALA A 145 15.02 -14.56 -9.59
C ALA A 145 15.24 -15.56 -8.42
N GLY A 146 14.48 -16.66 -8.36
CA GLY A 146 14.64 -17.72 -7.37
C GLY A 146 14.32 -17.27 -5.94
N PHE A 147 13.32 -16.40 -5.75
CA PHE A 147 12.81 -16.10 -4.41
C PHE A 147 11.98 -17.27 -3.85
N PRO A 148 11.79 -17.34 -2.50
CA PRO A 148 10.98 -18.39 -1.89
C PRO A 148 9.58 -18.48 -2.52
N ARG A 149 9.18 -19.70 -2.94
CA ARG A 149 7.91 -19.92 -3.65
C ARG A 149 6.70 -19.44 -2.87
N LEU A 150 6.69 -19.65 -1.56
CA LEU A 150 5.60 -19.21 -0.69
C LEU A 150 5.44 -17.68 -0.65
N LEU A 151 6.55 -16.91 -0.71
CA LEU A 151 6.50 -15.45 -0.81
C LEU A 151 5.88 -15.02 -2.15
N VAL A 152 6.27 -15.68 -3.24
CA VAL A 152 5.72 -15.44 -4.57
C VAL A 152 4.22 -15.76 -4.61
N VAL A 153 3.80 -16.89 -4.03
CA VAL A 153 2.38 -17.27 -3.92
C VAL A 153 1.61 -16.23 -3.12
N LEU A 154 2.14 -15.77 -1.99
CA LEU A 154 1.53 -14.69 -1.21
C LEU A 154 1.36 -13.41 -2.05
N GLY A 155 2.34 -13.09 -2.88
CA GLY A 155 2.23 -11.99 -3.84
C GLY A 155 1.11 -12.19 -4.86
N PHE A 156 0.92 -13.39 -5.40
CA PHE A 156 -0.22 -13.69 -6.29
C PHE A 156 -1.57 -13.68 -5.57
N VAL A 157 -1.63 -14.07 -4.29
CA VAL A 157 -2.83 -13.89 -3.46
C VAL A 157 -3.16 -12.40 -3.33
N ALA A 158 -2.16 -11.54 -3.14
CA ALA A 158 -2.36 -10.10 -3.13
C ALA A 158 -2.84 -9.56 -4.50
N VAL A 159 -2.38 -10.11 -5.63
CA VAL A 159 -2.92 -9.77 -6.96
C VAL A 159 -4.41 -10.08 -7.03
N ALA A 160 -4.83 -11.29 -6.60
CA ALA A 160 -6.23 -11.70 -6.65
C ALA A 160 -7.12 -10.82 -5.76
N ASP A 161 -6.66 -10.49 -4.56
CA ASP A 161 -7.35 -9.60 -3.61
C ASP A 161 -7.51 -8.18 -4.17
N LEU A 162 -6.43 -7.59 -4.68
CA LEU A 162 -6.45 -6.25 -5.27
C LEU A 162 -7.27 -6.18 -6.56
N PHE A 163 -7.26 -7.25 -7.37
CA PHE A 163 -8.12 -7.36 -8.55
C PHE A 163 -9.60 -7.48 -8.18
N ALA A 164 -9.94 -8.28 -7.16
CA ALA A 164 -11.30 -8.36 -6.63
C ALA A 164 -11.75 -7.00 -6.08
N GLY A 165 -10.88 -6.29 -5.35
CA GLY A 165 -11.11 -4.91 -4.89
C GLY A 165 -11.38 -3.96 -6.05
N PHE A 166 -10.55 -3.99 -7.10
CA PHE A 166 -10.71 -3.17 -8.30
C PHE A 166 -12.06 -3.42 -9.01
N VAL A 167 -12.41 -4.69 -9.25
CA VAL A 167 -13.69 -5.05 -9.90
C VAL A 167 -14.88 -4.67 -9.03
N ALA A 168 -14.79 -4.88 -7.72
CA ALA A 168 -15.82 -4.47 -6.76
C ALA A 168 -16.02 -2.94 -6.79
N SER A 169 -14.94 -2.17 -6.82
CA SER A 169 -14.99 -0.71 -6.92
C SER A 169 -15.64 -0.24 -8.23
N LEU A 170 -15.31 -0.86 -9.36
CA LEU A 170 -15.94 -0.55 -10.65
C LEU A 170 -17.43 -0.92 -10.69
N GLY A 171 -17.82 -2.00 -10.01
CA GLY A 171 -19.20 -2.43 -9.87
C GLY A 171 -19.97 -1.75 -8.74
N GLU A 172 -19.44 -0.66 -8.18
CA GLU A 172 -20.02 0.10 -7.06
C GLU A 172 -20.30 -0.74 -5.78
N GLN A 173 -19.61 -1.88 -5.63
CA GLN A 173 -19.74 -2.76 -4.47
C GLN A 173 -18.81 -2.33 -3.33
N THR A 174 -19.15 -1.20 -2.70
CA THR A 174 -18.35 -0.54 -1.64
C THR A 174 -17.92 -1.48 -0.52
N GLN A 175 -18.80 -2.39 -0.08
CA GLN A 175 -18.51 -3.33 1.02
C GLN A 175 -17.42 -4.34 0.64
N LEU A 176 -17.50 -4.92 -0.57
CA LEU A 176 -16.49 -5.88 -1.04
C LEU A 176 -15.13 -5.21 -1.23
N ALA A 177 -15.11 -4.02 -1.82
CA ALA A 177 -13.87 -3.26 -2.02
C ALA A 177 -13.22 -2.86 -0.67
N THR A 178 -14.03 -2.57 0.35
CA THR A 178 -13.55 -2.32 1.71
C THR A 178 -12.95 -3.57 2.34
N TYR A 179 -13.57 -4.74 2.16
CA TYR A 179 -12.99 -6.00 2.65
C TYR A 179 -11.66 -6.33 1.97
N ALA A 180 -11.55 -6.15 0.66
CA ALA A 180 -10.29 -6.31 -0.06
C ALA A 180 -9.21 -5.36 0.50
N GLY A 181 -9.55 -4.08 0.72
CA GLY A 181 -8.64 -3.12 1.34
C GLY A 181 -8.18 -3.54 2.75
N ILE A 182 -9.07 -4.07 3.58
CA ILE A 182 -8.74 -4.56 4.93
C ILE A 182 -7.83 -5.79 4.86
N ILE A 183 -8.14 -6.76 3.99
CA ILE A 183 -7.32 -7.98 3.83
C ILE A 183 -5.90 -7.59 3.37
N ALA A 184 -5.80 -6.74 2.35
CA ALA A 184 -4.55 -6.19 1.86
C ALA A 184 -3.78 -5.44 2.96
N GLY A 185 -4.45 -4.57 3.73
CA GLY A 185 -3.82 -3.71 4.73
C GLY A 185 -3.49 -4.38 6.08
N ALA A 186 -4.23 -5.42 6.48
CA ALA A 186 -4.05 -6.06 7.79
C ALA A 186 -3.21 -7.34 7.73
N VAL A 187 -3.33 -8.11 6.64
CA VAL A 187 -2.76 -9.46 6.58
C VAL A 187 -1.85 -9.62 5.36
N GLY A 188 -2.41 -9.59 4.15
CA GLY A 188 -1.68 -9.98 2.94
C GLY A 188 -0.48 -9.07 2.65
N GLY A 189 -0.71 -7.77 2.59
CA GLY A 189 0.32 -6.76 2.32
C GLY A 189 1.43 -6.73 3.38
N PRO A 190 1.11 -6.57 4.68
CA PRO A 190 2.13 -6.51 5.74
C PRO A 190 3.00 -7.76 5.80
N LEU A 191 2.39 -8.95 5.72
CA LEU A 191 3.14 -10.21 5.75
C LEU A 191 4.08 -10.34 4.53
N TYR A 192 3.59 -9.97 3.35
CA TYR A 192 4.40 -9.96 2.14
C TYR A 192 5.58 -9.00 2.25
N TRP A 193 5.33 -7.75 2.62
CA TRP A 193 6.37 -6.71 2.71
C TRP A 193 7.37 -6.96 3.83
N LEU A 194 6.94 -7.51 4.96
CA LEU A 194 7.82 -7.95 6.03
C LEU A 194 8.77 -9.04 5.55
N TRP A 195 8.24 -10.08 4.92
CA TRP A 195 9.05 -11.21 4.46
C TRP A 195 9.98 -10.80 3.32
N LEU A 196 9.46 -10.09 2.31
CA LEU A 196 10.27 -9.53 1.23
C LEU A 196 11.38 -8.63 1.80
N GLY A 197 11.06 -7.77 2.76
CA GLY A 197 12.01 -6.88 3.40
C GLY A 197 13.16 -7.62 4.09
N VAL A 198 12.84 -8.68 4.84
CA VAL A 198 13.84 -9.57 5.44
C VAL A 198 14.71 -10.24 4.37
N MET A 199 14.13 -10.70 3.26
CA MET A 199 14.87 -11.33 2.17
C MET A 199 15.81 -10.35 1.45
N LEU A 200 15.35 -9.13 1.16
CA LEU A 200 16.17 -8.09 0.55
C LEU A 200 17.38 -7.74 1.42
N ARG A 201 17.19 -7.62 2.75
CA ARG A 201 18.30 -7.35 3.68
C ARG A 201 19.31 -8.49 3.77
N ARG A 202 18.87 -9.75 3.63
CA ARG A 202 19.75 -10.92 3.67
C ARG A 202 20.56 -11.11 2.38
N ARG A 203 20.03 -10.68 1.23
CA ARG A 203 20.68 -10.83 -0.08
C ARG A 203 21.69 -9.72 -0.42
N ALA A 204 21.62 -8.59 0.29
CA ALA A 204 22.46 -7.43 0.05
C ALA A 204 23.71 -7.42 0.94
#